data_AF-A0A564UIP6-F1
#
_entry.id   AF-A0A564UIP6-F1
#
_cell.length_a   1.000
_cell.length_b   1.000
_cell.length_c   1.000
_cell.angle_alpha   90.00
_cell.angle_beta   90.00
_cell.angle_gamma   90.00
#
_symmetry.space_group_name_H-M   'P 1'
#
loop_
_entity.id
_entity.type
_entity.pdbx_description
1 polymer ?
#
loop_
_entity_poly.entity_id
_entity_poly.type
_entity_poly.pdbx_seq_one_letter_code
_entity_poly.pdbx_strand_id
1 'polypeptide(L)'
;MKKLIFCNLDLLKSNLDPADYQDLDLSDFNFEHMKKKRDKFMEKFKQLSEDTDNTIYFYSRKTDVLTNYEKAFREHGYTNFHFRDRSALKDFVSLNKTRNNYFVFIGGKNTDFQLAVNTRSLYIVPTWLPLEDKPQKYGVHVDTVKQLYKFILTLNNQNVWYSKLTVDDKTTCYSLMDARYSMQS
;
A
#
# COMPACT_ATOMS: atom_id res chain seq x y z
N MET A 1 14.68 4.99 -6.92
CA MET A 1 13.60 5.36 -7.87
C MET A 1 12.33 5.64 -7.11
N LYS A 2 11.69 6.79 -7.33
CA LYS A 2 10.45 7.16 -6.64
C LYS A 2 9.29 6.21 -6.95
N LYS A 3 8.50 5.89 -5.95
CA LYS A 3 7.23 5.15 -6.07
C LYS A 3 6.06 6.08 -5.71
N LEU A 4 4.91 5.84 -6.32
CA LEU A 4 3.64 6.41 -5.87
C LEU A 4 2.95 5.34 -5.02
N ILE A 5 2.80 5.64 -3.74
CA ILE A 5 2.31 4.70 -2.75
C ILE A 5 0.88 5.11 -2.38
N PHE A 6 -0.08 4.29 -2.78
CA PHE A 6 -1.50 4.50 -2.56
C PHE A 6 -1.96 3.66 -1.36
N CYS A 7 -2.20 4.33 -0.25
CA CYS A 7 -2.62 3.75 1.02
C CYS A 7 -4.12 3.96 1.22
N ASN A 8 -4.85 2.89 1.55
CA ASN A 8 -6.21 3.05 2.04
C ASN A 8 -6.20 3.88 3.34
N LEU A 9 -7.12 4.84 3.48
CA LEU A 9 -7.20 5.73 4.64
C LEU A 9 -7.33 5.00 5.98
N ASP A 10 -7.84 3.76 5.99
CA ASP A 10 -7.97 2.93 7.19
C ASP A 10 -6.63 2.67 7.89
N LEU A 11 -5.50 2.78 7.17
CA LEU A 11 -4.15 2.74 7.78
C LEU A 11 -3.88 3.84 8.79
N LEU A 12 -4.64 4.94 8.76
CA LEU A 12 -4.49 6.08 9.68
C LEU A 12 -5.53 6.08 10.81
N LYS A 13 -6.59 5.28 10.68
CA LYS A 13 -7.72 5.32 11.59
C LYS A 13 -7.42 4.63 12.92
N SER A 14 -7.70 5.29 14.04
CA SER A 14 -7.68 4.66 15.37
C SER A 14 -8.86 3.72 15.56
N ASN A 15 -10.00 4.08 14.96
CA ASN A 15 -11.26 3.35 15.00
C ASN A 15 -11.75 3.17 13.57
N LEU A 16 -11.99 1.92 13.18
CA LEU A 16 -12.53 1.60 11.87
C LEU A 16 -14.03 1.92 11.85
N ASP A 17 -14.54 2.21 10.66
CA ASP A 17 -15.96 2.45 10.47
C ASP A 17 -16.69 1.10 10.40
N PRO A 18 -17.59 0.78 11.35
CA PRO A 18 -18.26 -0.52 11.37
C PRO A 18 -19.02 -0.82 10.06
N ALA A 19 -19.57 0.20 9.41
CA ALA A 19 -20.29 0.03 8.15
C ALA A 19 -19.38 -0.37 6.99
N ASP A 20 -18.07 -0.13 7.09
CA ASP A 20 -17.11 -0.56 6.07
C ASP A 20 -16.71 -2.04 6.23
N TYR A 21 -17.04 -2.69 7.35
CA TYR A 21 -16.63 -4.07 7.68
C TYR A 21 -17.79 -4.93 8.20
N GLN A 22 -19.03 -4.54 7.90
CA GLN A 22 -20.25 -5.21 8.39
C GLN A 22 -20.34 -6.70 8.03
N ASP A 23 -19.68 -7.10 6.93
CA ASP A 23 -19.70 -8.48 6.41
C ASP A 23 -18.53 -9.33 6.95
N LEU A 24 -17.69 -8.78 7.85
CA LEU A 24 -16.60 -9.49 8.49
C LEU A 24 -16.91 -9.80 9.95
N ASP A 25 -16.58 -11.02 10.38
CA ASP A 25 -16.51 -11.34 11.79
C ASP A 25 -15.22 -10.77 12.39
N LEU A 26 -15.36 -9.76 13.25
CA LEU A 26 -14.26 -9.07 13.92
C LEU A 26 -14.20 -9.38 15.42
N SER A 27 -14.93 -10.40 15.89
CA SER A 27 -14.97 -10.78 17.31
C SER A 27 -13.58 -11.06 17.89
N ASP A 28 -12.73 -11.75 17.12
CA ASP A 28 -11.34 -12.06 17.48
C ASP A 28 -10.32 -11.01 16.99
N PHE A 29 -10.78 -9.92 16.36
CA PHE A 29 -9.87 -8.93 15.80
C PHE A 29 -9.21 -8.07 16.89
N ASN A 30 -7.87 -8.05 16.89
CA ASN A 30 -7.10 -7.33 17.89
C ASN A 30 -6.97 -5.84 17.55
N PHE A 31 -7.97 -5.03 17.93
CA PHE A 31 -7.98 -3.58 17.71
C PHE A 31 -6.83 -2.84 18.43
N GLU A 32 -6.40 -3.32 19.59
CA GLU A 32 -5.25 -2.75 20.31
C GLU A 32 -3.95 -2.96 19.53
N HIS A 33 -3.77 -4.13 18.93
CA HIS A 33 -2.64 -4.44 18.07
C HIS A 33 -2.66 -3.57 16.81
N MET A 34 -3.83 -3.41 16.17
CA MET A 34 -4.01 -2.52 15.02
C MET A 34 -3.59 -1.09 15.35
N LYS A 35 -4.07 -0.51 16.46
CA LYS A 35 -3.71 0.86 16.88
C LYS A 35 -2.20 1.02 17.08
N LYS A 36 -1.55 0.08 17.78
CA LYS A 36 -0.09 0.07 17.97
C LYS A 36 0.67 0.01 16.65
N LYS A 37 0.16 -0.72 15.66
CA LYS A 37 0.76 -0.78 14.31
C LYS A 37 0.51 0.51 13.53
N ARG A 38 -0.68 1.11 13.66
CA ARG A 38 -1.02 2.38 13.03
C ARG A 38 -0.09 3.51 13.51
N ASP A 39 0.18 3.62 14.80
CA ASP A 39 1.05 4.68 15.32
C ASP A 39 2.48 4.53 14.79
N LYS A 40 3.01 3.29 14.79
CA LYS A 40 4.31 2.98 14.18
C LYS A 40 4.33 3.23 12.67
N PHE A 41 3.22 2.94 11.99
CA PHE A 41 3.07 3.17 10.56
C PHE A 41 3.17 4.67 10.25
N MET A 42 2.45 5.52 10.99
CA MET A 42 2.52 6.97 10.82
C MET A 42 3.94 7.50 10.99
N GLU A 43 4.64 7.09 12.05
CA GLU A 43 6.03 7.49 12.30
C GLU A 43 6.95 7.07 11.14
N LYS A 44 6.90 5.79 10.75
CA LYS A 44 7.79 5.24 9.72
C LYS A 44 7.47 5.75 8.33
N PHE A 45 6.20 6.03 8.00
CA PHE A 45 5.81 6.56 6.70
C PHE A 45 6.06 8.06 6.60
N LYS A 46 6.00 8.81 7.71
CA LYS A 46 6.49 10.18 7.74
C LYS A 46 7.99 10.19 7.43
N GLN A 47 8.76 9.39 8.17
CA GLN A 47 10.19 9.23 7.91
C GLN A 47 10.45 8.81 6.46
N LEU A 48 9.73 7.82 5.92
CA LEU A 48 9.88 7.38 4.53
C LEU A 48 9.64 8.51 3.52
N SER A 49 8.65 9.37 3.77
CA SER A 49 8.34 10.51 2.90
C SER A 49 9.37 11.64 2.97
N GLU A 50 10.15 11.71 4.06
CA GLU A 50 11.21 12.70 4.25
C GLU A 50 12.55 12.17 3.71
N ASP A 51 12.82 10.88 3.90
CA ASP A 51 14.09 10.22 3.54
C ASP A 51 14.14 9.80 2.06
N THR A 52 13.02 9.82 1.33
CA THR A 52 12.95 9.31 -0.05
C THR A 52 12.06 10.19 -0.94
N ASP A 53 12.29 10.13 -2.26
CA ASP A 53 11.44 10.82 -3.25
C ASP A 53 10.05 10.17 -3.45
N ASN A 54 9.66 9.23 -2.58
CA ASN A 54 8.37 8.54 -2.69
C ASN A 54 7.22 9.51 -2.37
N THR A 55 6.15 9.42 -3.16
CA THR A 55 4.94 10.19 -2.91
C THR A 55 3.89 9.29 -2.27
N ILE A 56 3.38 9.68 -1.10
CA ILE A 56 2.43 8.90 -0.33
C ILE A 56 1.04 9.54 -0.42
N TYR A 57 0.09 8.78 -0.95
CA TYR A 57 -1.32 9.16 -1.07
C TYR A 57 -2.17 8.30 -0.13
N PHE A 58 -2.99 8.93 0.68
CA PHE A 58 -4.09 8.30 1.39
C PHE A 58 -5.39 8.52 0.63
N TYR A 59 -6.18 7.47 0.46
CA TYR A 59 -7.43 7.57 -0.29
C TYR A 59 -8.60 6.91 0.40
N SER A 60 -9.79 7.46 0.13
CA SER A 60 -11.07 7.01 0.66
C SER A 60 -12.18 7.38 -0.32
N ARG A 61 -13.32 6.70 -0.22
CA ARG A 61 -14.57 7.09 -0.91
C ARG A 61 -15.36 8.16 -0.15
N LYS A 62 -15.03 8.40 1.12
CA LYS A 62 -15.75 9.31 2.02
C LYS A 62 -14.99 10.64 2.03
N THR A 63 -15.38 11.56 1.16
CA THR A 63 -14.68 12.85 0.95
C THR A 63 -14.61 13.69 2.23
N ASP A 64 -15.69 13.76 3.02
CA ASP A 64 -15.68 14.55 4.26
C ASP A 64 -14.67 14.01 5.27
N VAL A 65 -14.61 12.68 5.42
CA VAL A 65 -13.63 12.02 6.29
C VAL A 65 -12.22 12.29 5.79
N LEU A 66 -12.00 12.20 4.47
CA LEU A 66 -10.71 12.46 3.86
C LEU A 66 -10.22 13.90 4.13
N THR A 67 -11.08 14.91 3.92
CA THR A 67 -10.77 16.32 4.15
C THR A 67 -10.45 16.59 5.64
N ASN A 68 -11.20 15.96 6.55
CA ASN A 68 -10.94 16.08 7.98
C ASN A 68 -9.57 15.51 8.37
N TYR A 69 -9.20 14.35 7.80
CA TYR A 69 -7.87 13.76 8.00
C TYR A 69 -6.77 14.64 7.41
N GLU A 70 -6.96 15.18 6.21
CA GLU A 70 -5.98 16.08 5.60
C GLU A 70 -5.72 17.30 6.49
N LYS A 71 -6.78 17.97 6.94
CA LYS A 71 -6.66 19.14 7.82
C LYS A 71 -5.95 18.78 9.13
N ALA A 72 -6.39 17.73 9.81
CA ALA A 72 -5.80 17.31 11.09
C ALA A 72 -4.31 16.95 10.94
N PHE A 73 -3.94 16.21 9.89
CA PHE A 73 -2.54 15.82 9.68
C PHE A 73 -1.66 17.03 9.34
N ARG A 74 -2.16 17.98 8.56
CA ARG A 74 -1.45 19.24 8.27
C ARG A 74 -1.20 20.05 9.54
N GLU A 75 -2.21 20.19 10.41
CA GLU A 75 -2.09 20.88 11.70
C GLU A 75 -1.06 20.23 12.63
N HIS A 76 -0.86 18.91 12.52
CA HIS A 76 0.15 18.15 13.27
C HIS A 76 1.51 18.05 12.55
N GLY A 77 1.72 18.83 11.49
CA GLY A 77 3.01 18.92 10.78
C GLY A 77 3.30 17.78 9.80
N TYR A 78 2.31 16.99 9.38
CA TYR A 78 2.44 16.00 8.31
C TYR A 78 2.15 16.66 6.95
N THR A 79 3.14 17.35 6.39
CA THR A 79 3.03 18.07 5.11
C THR A 79 3.28 17.19 3.87
N ASN A 80 3.90 16.02 4.05
CA ASN A 80 4.30 15.14 2.93
C ASN A 80 3.26 14.07 2.59
N PHE A 81 2.19 13.95 3.38
CA PHE A 81 1.07 13.07 3.05
C PHE A 81 0.08 13.79 2.14
N HIS A 82 -0.32 13.13 1.06
CA HIS A 82 -1.34 13.63 0.15
C HIS A 82 -2.64 12.86 0.35
N PHE A 83 -3.77 13.53 0.19
CA PHE A 83 -5.09 12.93 0.36
C PHE A 83 -5.85 13.06 -0.95
N ARG A 84 -6.45 11.96 -1.43
CA ARG A 84 -7.24 11.97 -2.67
C ARG A 84 -8.50 11.13 -2.58
N ASP A 85 -9.56 11.62 -3.19
CA ASP A 85 -10.75 10.82 -3.41
C ASP A 85 -10.43 9.61 -4.30
N ARG A 86 -11.11 8.49 -4.02
CA ARG A 86 -10.90 7.22 -4.71
C ARG A 86 -11.22 7.30 -6.20
N SER A 87 -12.24 8.03 -6.62
CA SER A 87 -12.61 8.16 -8.03
C SER A 87 -11.51 8.91 -8.80
N ALA A 88 -11.05 10.04 -8.26
CA ALA A 88 -9.95 10.82 -8.84
C ALA A 88 -8.64 10.01 -8.91
N LEU A 89 -8.36 9.19 -7.90
CA LEU A 89 -7.20 8.29 -7.90
C LEU A 89 -7.35 7.20 -8.97
N LYS A 90 -8.53 6.58 -9.09
CA LYS A 90 -8.81 5.58 -10.12
C LYS A 90 -8.59 6.13 -11.52
N ASP A 91 -9.04 7.35 -11.78
CA ASP A 91 -8.84 8.03 -13.08
C ASP A 91 -7.37 8.30 -13.33
N PHE A 92 -6.65 8.84 -12.34
CA PHE A 92 -5.21 9.08 -12.43
C PHE A 92 -4.42 7.81 -12.79
N VAL A 93 -4.67 6.72 -12.07
CA VAL A 93 -3.94 5.45 -12.28
C VAL A 93 -4.33 4.81 -13.63
N SER A 94 -5.60 4.95 -14.03
CA SER A 94 -6.09 4.44 -15.32
C SER A 94 -5.49 5.18 -16.52
N LEU A 95 -5.27 6.49 -16.40
CA LEU A 95 -4.60 7.30 -17.42
C LEU A 95 -3.09 7.02 -17.51
N ASN A 96 -2.49 6.48 -16.44
CA ASN A 96 -1.05 6.25 -16.33
C ASN A 96 -0.67 4.76 -16.27
N LYS A 97 -1.45 3.87 -16.90
CA LYS A 97 -1.23 2.41 -16.87
C LYS A 97 0.17 1.97 -17.31
N THR A 98 0.84 2.72 -18.19
CA THR A 98 2.21 2.44 -18.66
C THR A 98 3.29 2.71 -17.59
N ARG A 99 2.91 3.33 -16.46
CA ARG A 99 3.77 3.63 -15.31
C ARG A 99 3.40 2.78 -14.08
N ASN A 100 2.73 1.67 -14.28
CA ASN A 100 2.30 0.76 -13.21
C ASN A 100 3.46 0.20 -12.35
N ASN A 101 4.67 0.08 -12.89
CA ASN A 101 5.87 -0.34 -12.13
C ASN A 101 6.28 0.66 -11.02
N TYR A 102 5.73 1.86 -11.03
CA TYR A 102 5.91 2.89 -10.00
C TYR A 102 4.81 2.84 -8.93
N PHE A 103 3.72 2.11 -9.16
CA PHE A 103 2.53 2.14 -8.32
C PHE A 103 2.54 0.99 -7.31
N VAL A 104 2.35 1.35 -6.04
CA VAL A 104 2.23 0.41 -4.94
C VAL A 104 0.93 0.70 -4.20
N PHE A 105 0.05 -0.28 -4.10
CA PHE A 105 -1.20 -0.19 -3.34
C PHE A 105 -1.05 -0.91 -2.00
N ILE A 106 -1.55 -0.29 -0.93
CA ILE A 106 -1.50 -0.83 0.42
C ILE A 106 -2.90 -0.71 1.04
N GLY A 107 -3.52 -1.84 1.38
CA GLY A 107 -4.85 -1.85 1.97
C GLY A 107 -5.40 -3.25 2.20
N GLY A 108 -6.53 -3.34 2.91
CA GLY A 108 -7.18 -4.60 3.29
C GLY A 108 -8.53 -4.88 2.62
N LYS A 109 -8.98 -4.04 1.67
CA LYS A 109 -10.31 -4.16 1.04
C LYS A 109 -10.24 -4.72 -0.38
N ASN A 110 -11.28 -5.44 -0.80
CA ASN A 110 -11.42 -5.97 -2.16
C ASN A 110 -11.37 -4.87 -3.22
N THR A 111 -11.87 -3.69 -2.90
CA THR A 111 -11.82 -2.54 -3.80
C THR A 111 -10.38 -2.07 -4.07
N ASP A 112 -9.50 -2.16 -3.08
CA ASP A 112 -8.08 -1.83 -3.20
C ASP A 112 -7.38 -2.88 -4.07
N PHE A 113 -7.64 -4.16 -3.79
CA PHE A 113 -7.16 -5.28 -4.59
C PHE A 113 -7.55 -5.15 -6.07
N GLN A 114 -8.84 -4.89 -6.35
CA GLN A 114 -9.35 -4.75 -7.72
C GLN A 114 -8.65 -3.61 -8.46
N LEU A 115 -8.41 -2.48 -7.79
CA LEU A 115 -7.74 -1.34 -8.38
C LEU A 115 -6.27 -1.66 -8.72
N ALA A 116 -5.56 -2.33 -7.82
CA ALA A 116 -4.18 -2.75 -8.04
C ALA A 116 -4.06 -3.74 -9.20
N VAL A 117 -4.92 -4.76 -9.25
CA VAL A 117 -4.92 -5.78 -10.32
C VAL A 117 -5.26 -5.18 -11.67
N ASN A 118 -6.32 -4.36 -11.75
CA ASN A 118 -6.75 -3.73 -13.01
C ASN A 118 -5.70 -2.80 -13.60
N THR A 119 -4.78 -2.33 -12.76
CA THR A 119 -3.69 -1.42 -13.14
C THR A 119 -2.34 -2.14 -13.22
N ARG A 120 -2.31 -3.45 -12.98
CA ARG A 120 -1.09 -4.29 -12.95
C ARG A 120 -0.03 -3.71 -12.01
N SER A 121 -0.47 -3.17 -10.88
CA SER A 121 0.36 -2.54 -9.85
C SER A 121 0.65 -3.54 -8.72
N LEU A 122 1.71 -3.28 -7.95
CA LEU A 122 2.00 -4.10 -6.77
C LEU A 122 0.94 -3.86 -5.69
N TYR A 123 0.46 -4.93 -5.06
CA TYR A 123 -0.50 -4.87 -3.96
C TYR A 123 0.04 -5.54 -2.70
N ILE A 124 0.19 -4.74 -1.64
CA ILE A 124 0.69 -5.16 -0.33
C ILE A 124 -0.46 -5.14 0.67
N VAL A 125 -0.59 -6.21 1.45
CA VAL A 125 -1.67 -6.40 2.40
C VAL A 125 -1.11 -6.40 3.83
N PRO A 126 -1.33 -5.31 4.59
CA PRO A 126 -0.95 -5.25 5.99
C PRO A 126 -1.91 -6.10 6.83
N THR A 127 -1.40 -7.15 7.47
CA THR A 127 -2.25 -8.12 8.21
C THR A 127 -2.73 -7.61 9.56
N TRP A 128 -2.33 -6.40 9.96
CA TRP A 128 -2.86 -5.71 11.13
C TRP A 128 -4.14 -4.90 10.86
N LEU A 129 -4.67 -4.93 9.63
CA LEU A 129 -6.02 -4.44 9.31
C LEU A 129 -6.99 -5.62 9.18
N PRO A 130 -8.30 -5.42 9.33
CA PRO A 130 -9.27 -6.41 8.89
C PRO A 130 -9.17 -6.62 7.38
N LEU A 131 -9.22 -7.88 6.97
CA LEU A 131 -8.98 -8.28 5.59
C LEU A 131 -10.25 -8.87 4.98
N GLU A 132 -10.64 -8.35 3.83
CA GLU A 132 -11.64 -8.98 2.98
C GLU A 132 -11.03 -10.19 2.23
N ASP A 133 -11.88 -11.02 1.62
CA ASP A 133 -11.52 -12.31 1.03
C ASP A 133 -10.41 -12.24 -0.04
N LYS A 134 -10.45 -11.25 -0.96
CA LYS A 134 -9.44 -11.17 -2.03
C LYS A 134 -8.08 -10.69 -1.53
N PRO A 135 -7.98 -9.62 -0.70
CA PRO A 135 -6.74 -9.26 -0.03
C PRO A 135 -6.13 -10.40 0.78
N GLN A 136 -6.96 -11.13 1.52
CA GLN A 136 -6.52 -12.29 2.29
C GLN A 136 -5.92 -13.38 1.39
N LYS A 137 -6.50 -13.62 0.22
CA LYS A 137 -6.12 -14.74 -0.65
C LYS A 137 -4.98 -14.45 -1.63
N TYR A 138 -4.88 -13.21 -2.13
CA TYR A 138 -4.05 -12.91 -3.30
C TYR A 138 -3.02 -11.79 -3.11
N GLY A 139 -3.06 -11.07 -1.99
CA GLY A 139 -2.12 -9.97 -1.74
C GLY A 139 -0.76 -10.42 -1.22
N VAL A 140 0.24 -9.54 -1.32
CA VAL A 140 1.54 -9.76 -0.67
C VAL A 140 1.42 -9.38 0.80
N HIS A 141 1.33 -10.36 1.69
CA HIS A 141 1.14 -10.10 3.13
C HIS A 141 2.38 -9.52 3.79
N VAL A 142 2.14 -8.57 4.69
CA VAL A 142 3.16 -7.96 5.55
C VAL A 142 2.62 -7.84 6.97
N ASP A 143 3.31 -8.45 7.93
CA ASP A 143 2.84 -8.56 9.31
C ASP A 143 3.33 -7.42 10.20
N THR A 144 4.38 -6.72 9.77
CA THR A 144 4.97 -5.65 10.57
C THR A 144 5.24 -4.40 9.75
N VAL A 145 5.04 -3.25 10.39
CA VAL A 145 5.40 -1.94 9.82
C VAL A 145 6.87 -1.89 9.41
N LYS A 146 7.76 -2.51 10.19
CA LYS A 146 9.20 -2.57 9.88
C LYS A 146 9.46 -3.35 8.59
N GLN A 147 8.77 -4.47 8.40
CA GLN A 147 8.84 -5.24 7.16
C GLN A 147 8.31 -4.42 5.99
N LEU A 148 7.17 -3.74 6.15
CA LEU A 148 6.61 -2.87 5.10
C LEU A 148 7.58 -1.77 4.68
N TYR A 149 8.15 -1.07 5.66
CA TYR A 149 9.12 -0.02 5.43
C TYR A 149 10.35 -0.53 4.66
N LYS A 150 10.95 -1.63 5.12
CA LYS A 150 12.09 -2.26 4.42
C LYS A 150 11.72 -2.75 3.02
N PHE A 151 10.51 -3.28 2.86
CA PHE A 151 10.01 -3.74 1.58
C PHE A 151 9.96 -2.58 0.58
N ILE A 152 9.40 -1.43 0.98
CA ILE A 152 9.34 -0.24 0.13
C ILE A 152 10.73 0.30 -0.20
N LEU A 153 11.64 0.37 0.78
CA LEU A 153 13.03 0.77 0.51
C LEU A 153 13.71 -0.16 -0.51
N THR A 154 13.43 -1.45 -0.44
CA THR A 154 13.95 -2.42 -1.42
C THR A 154 13.37 -2.17 -2.81
N LEU A 155 12.06 -1.88 -2.91
CA LEU A 155 11.41 -1.53 -4.18
C LEU A 155 11.98 -0.26 -4.80
N ASN A 156 12.44 0.70 -3.99
CA ASN A 156 13.08 1.92 -4.50
C ASN A 156 14.37 1.62 -5.27
N ASN A 157 15.06 0.51 -4.97
CA ASN A 157 16.29 0.10 -5.61
C ASN A 157 16.07 -0.72 -6.90
N GLN A 158 14.81 -1.08 -7.22
CA GLN A 158 14.48 -1.92 -8.37
C GLN A 158 13.66 -1.15 -9.44
N ASN A 159 14.08 -1.28 -10.71
CA ASN A 159 13.37 -0.70 -11.87
C ASN A 159 12.03 -1.41 -12.15
N VAL A 160 11.94 -2.70 -11.79
CA VAL A 160 10.78 -3.57 -11.93
C VAL A 160 10.61 -4.37 -10.64
N TRP A 161 9.38 -4.55 -10.16
CA TRP A 161 9.07 -5.33 -8.95
C TRP A 161 9.06 -6.85 -9.21
N TYR A 162 9.47 -7.25 -10.41
CA TYR A 162 9.67 -8.62 -10.82
C TYR A 162 11.00 -8.75 -11.57
N SER A 163 11.69 -9.87 -11.38
CA SER A 163 12.75 -10.33 -12.26
C SER A 163 12.14 -11.06 -13.44
N LYS A 164 12.64 -10.78 -14.65
CA LYS A 164 12.28 -11.49 -15.87
C LYS A 164 13.45 -12.39 -16.26
N LEU A 165 13.19 -13.68 -16.39
CA LEU A 165 14.15 -14.65 -16.91
C LEU A 165 13.57 -15.27 -18.17
N THR A 166 14.24 -15.07 -19.30
CA THR A 166 13.94 -15.83 -20.52
C THR A 166 14.68 -17.16 -20.40
N VAL A 167 13.95 -18.28 -20.33
CA VAL A 167 14.52 -19.63 -20.22
C VAL A 167 14.83 -20.18 -21.61
N ASP A 168 13.96 -19.89 -22.58
CA ASP A 168 14.12 -20.20 -24.00
C ASP A 168 13.28 -19.21 -24.84
N ASP A 169 13.28 -19.36 -26.17
CA ASP A 169 12.60 -18.46 -27.11
C ASP A 169 11.07 -18.39 -26.93
N LYS A 170 10.46 -19.30 -26.17
CA LYS A 170 9.00 -19.39 -25.96
C LYS A 170 8.59 -19.23 -24.49
N THR A 171 9.54 -19.30 -23.55
CA THR A 171 9.29 -19.37 -22.12
C THR A 171 9.95 -18.21 -21.38
N THR A 172 9.14 -17.40 -20.73
CA THR A 172 9.59 -16.32 -19.85
C THR A 172 9.04 -16.53 -18.44
N CYS A 173 9.94 -16.61 -17.46
CA CYS A 173 9.61 -16.63 -16.04
C CYS A 173 9.62 -15.21 -15.46
N TYR A 174 8.64 -14.93 -14.60
CA TYR A 174 8.55 -13.70 -13.83
C TYR A 174 8.61 -14.06 -12.33
N SER A 175 9.55 -13.49 -11.58
CA SER A 175 9.71 -13.74 -10.14
C SER A 175 9.65 -12.45 -9.34
N LEU A 176 8.97 -12.46 -8.18
CA LEU A 176 8.91 -11.29 -7.27
C LEU A 176 10.23 -11.05 -6.50
N MET A 177 11.09 -12.07 -6.39
CA MET A 177 12.43 -11.97 -5.81
C MET A 177 13.45 -12.59 -6.74
N ASP A 178 14.56 -11.88 -6.97
CA ASP A 178 15.72 -12.42 -7.67
C ASP A 178 16.77 -12.88 -6.64
N ALA A 179 16.88 -14.19 -6.43
CA ALA A 179 17.85 -14.77 -5.50
C ALA A 179 19.31 -14.66 -5.99
N ARG A 180 19.57 -14.11 -7.18
CA ARG A 180 20.94 -13.95 -7.71
C ARG A 180 21.68 -12.74 -7.11
N TYR A 181 20.99 -11.87 -6.37
CA TYR A 181 21.62 -10.72 -5.71
C TYR A 181 22.61 -11.11 -4.58
N SER A 182 22.60 -12.36 -4.10
CA SER A 182 23.54 -12.85 -3.09
C SER A 182 24.82 -13.48 -3.65
N MET A 183 25.05 -13.45 -4.97
CA MET A 183 26.22 -14.08 -5.62
C MET A 183 27.16 -13.10 -6.32
N GLN A 184 27.14 -11.81 -5.96
CA GLN A 184 28.23 -10.89 -6.30
C GLN A 184 28.90 -10.41 -5.01
N SER A 185 29.87 -11.22 -4.56
CA SER A 185 30.93 -10.84 -3.61
C SER A 185 32.27 -11.11 -4.25
#